data_AF-A0A6I4W7T2-F1
#
_entry.id   AF-A0A6I4W7T2-F1
#
_cell.length_a   1.000
_cell.length_b   1.000
_cell.length_c   1.000
_cell.angle_alpha   90.00
_cell.angle_beta   90.00
_cell.angle_gamma   90.00
#
_symmetry.space_group_name_H-M   'P 1'
#
loop_
_entity.id
_entity.type
_entity.pdbx_description
1 polymer ?
#
loop_
_entity_poly.entity_id
_entity_poly.type
_entity_poly.pdbx_seq_one_letter_code
_entity_poly.pdbx_strand_id
1 'polypeptide(L)' 'MKRPDDDRPLADRRADPGDAVPDDEYDFAEENAPGPTSPANAPADAPGGEDEGYSPQTEVP' A
#
# COMPACT_ATOMS: atom_id res chain seq x y z
N MET A 1 30.74 11.46 -15.26
CA MET A 1 31.34 11.49 -13.90
C MET A 1 30.56 10.47 -13.09
N LYS A 2 31.20 9.42 -12.56
CA LYS A 2 30.50 8.42 -11.73
C LYS A 2 30.16 9.04 -10.38
N ARG A 3 29.01 8.68 -9.81
CA ARG A 3 28.70 9.09 -8.43
C ARG A 3 29.54 8.23 -7.48
N PRO A 4 30.00 8.80 -6.35
CA PRO A 4 30.87 8.11 -5.39
C PRO A 4 30.29 6.78 -4.87
N ASP A 5 28.97 6.59 -4.96
CA ASP A 5 28.27 5.42 -4.42
C ASP A 5 28.03 4.31 -5.45
N ASP A 6 28.30 4.56 -6.73
CA ASP A 6 28.05 3.59 -7.81
C ASP A 6 28.93 2.33 -7.67
N ASP A 7 30.06 2.44 -6.96
CA ASP A 7 31.02 1.35 -6.73
C ASP A 7 30.78 0.60 -5.39
N ARG A 8 29.82 1.04 -4.54
CA ARG A 8 29.44 0.32 -3.30
C ARG A 8 28.52 -0.89 -3.61
N PRO A 9 28.58 -2.01 -2.87
CA PRO A 9 27.57 -3.08 -2.95
C PRO A 9 26.14 -2.57 -2.80
N LEU A 10 25.18 -3.16 -3.52
CA LEU A 10 23.78 -2.72 -3.54
C LEU A 10 23.12 -2.67 -2.15
N ALA A 11 23.50 -3.58 -1.26
CA ALA A 11 22.98 -3.64 0.11
C ALA A 11 23.41 -2.43 0.96
N ASP A 12 24.62 -1.90 0.74
CA ASP A 12 25.20 -0.80 1.52
C ASP A 12 24.76 0.58 1.05
N ARG A 13 24.08 0.67 -0.10
CA ARG A 13 23.51 1.93 -0.61
C ARG A 13 22.23 2.32 0.12
N ARG A 14 21.41 1.34 0.54
CA ARG A 14 20.17 1.59 1.32
C ARG A 14 20.41 2.08 2.74
N ALA A 15 21.62 1.89 3.27
CA ALA A 15 21.96 2.26 4.64
C ALA A 15 22.33 3.74 4.79
N ASP A 16 22.33 4.52 3.70
CA ASP A 16 22.65 5.93 3.75
C ASP A 16 21.44 6.72 4.29
N PRO A 17 21.52 7.27 5.51
CA PRO A 17 20.42 8.07 6.08
C PRO A 17 20.15 9.37 5.32
N GLY A 18 20.99 9.71 4.32
CA GLY A 18 20.79 10.81 3.39
C GLY A 18 20.01 10.47 2.11
N ASP A 19 19.81 9.18 1.80
CA ASP A 19 18.83 8.76 0.79
C ASP A 19 17.44 8.89 1.41
N ALA A 20 16.95 10.12 1.47
CA ALA A 20 15.56 10.37 1.79
C ALA A 20 14.72 9.56 0.79
N VAL A 21 13.99 8.56 1.30
CA VAL A 21 12.77 8.14 0.61
C VAL A 21 11.97 9.44 0.49
N PRO A 22 11.70 9.91 -0.73
CA PRO A 22 11.12 11.22 -0.86
C PRO A 22 9.76 11.16 -0.14
N ASP A 23 9.55 12.13 0.76
CA ASP A 23 8.35 12.26 1.63
C ASP A 23 7.06 12.48 0.80
N ASP A 24 7.21 12.51 -0.53
CA ASP A 24 6.17 12.52 -1.54
C ASP A 24 5.76 11.10 -1.96
N GLU A 25 6.01 10.08 -1.12
CA GLU A 25 5.37 8.76 -1.23
C GLU A 25 3.89 9.03 -1.52
N TYR A 26 3.53 8.87 -2.79
CA TYR A 26 2.20 9.19 -3.27
C TYR A 26 1.24 8.38 -2.41
N ASP A 27 0.38 9.05 -1.65
CA ASP A 27 -0.59 8.37 -0.82
C ASP A 27 -1.62 7.70 -1.74
N PHE A 28 -1.24 6.53 -2.25
CA PHE A 28 -2.04 5.72 -3.15
C PHE A 28 -3.36 5.29 -2.49
N ALA A 29 -3.41 5.27 -1.15
CA ALA A 29 -4.64 5.02 -0.43
C ALA A 29 -5.63 6.18 -0.60
N GLU A 30 -5.16 7.42 -0.67
CA GLU A 30 -6.01 8.60 -0.94
C GLU A 30 -6.64 8.54 -2.34
N GLU A 31 -5.93 8.03 -3.35
CA GLU A 31 -6.47 7.90 -4.72
C GLU A 31 -7.74 7.04 -4.79
N ASN A 32 -7.85 6.05 -3.89
CA ASN A 32 -8.99 5.13 -3.84
C ASN A 32 -9.99 5.48 -2.73
N ALA A 33 -9.75 6.55 -1.98
CA ALA A 33 -10.68 6.97 -0.93
C ALA A 33 -12.00 7.47 -1.54
N PRO A 34 -13.16 7.09 -0.97
CA PRO A 34 -14.44 7.65 -1.41
C PRO A 34 -14.46 9.18 -1.29
N GLY A 35 -14.82 9.86 -2.38
CA GLY A 35 -14.94 11.32 -2.42
C GLY A 35 -16.32 11.83 -2.00
N PRO A 36 -16.55 13.15 -1.98
CA PRO A 36 -17.82 13.76 -1.54
C PRO A 36 -19.05 13.34 -2.35
N THR A 37 -18.84 12.90 -3.60
CA THR A 37 -19.90 12.43 -4.50
C THR A 37 -19.92 10.92 -4.64
N SER A 38 -19.03 10.19 -3.95
CA SER A 38 -19.05 8.73 -3.96
C SER A 38 -20.34 8.24 -3.27
N PRO A 39 -20.97 7.17 -3.79
CA PRO A 39 -22.09 6.55 -3.10
C PRO A 39 -21.63 6.02 -1.73
N ALA A 40 -22.56 6.01 -0.78
CA ALA A 40 -22.30 5.39 0.52
C ALA A 40 -22.01 3.90 0.35
N ASN A 41 -21.08 3.36 1.14
CA ASN A 41 -20.85 1.92 1.23
C ASN A 41 -22.15 1.23 1.65
N ALA A 42 -22.35 0.00 1.14
CA ALA A 42 -23.46 -0.83 1.55
C ALA A 42 -23.36 -1.11 3.07
N PRO A 43 -24.50 -1.26 3.78
CA PRO A 43 -24.46 -1.67 5.17
C PRO A 43 -23.86 -3.08 5.30
N ALA A 44 -23.28 -3.40 6.46
CA ALA A 44 -22.56 -4.66 6.67
C ALA A 44 -23.44 -5.91 6.51
N ASP A 45 -24.75 -5.79 6.67
CA ASP A 45 -25.74 -6.85 6.50
C ASP A 45 -26.37 -6.89 5.10
N ALA A 46 -25.87 -6.09 4.15
CA ALA A 46 -26.31 -6.18 2.76
C ALA A 46 -25.78 -7.47 2.09
N PRO A 47 -26.62 -8.15 1.31
CA PRO A 47 -26.20 -9.36 0.62
C PRO A 47 -25.10 -9.09 -0.41
N GLY A 48 -24.14 -10.01 -0.50
CA GLY A 48 -22.98 -9.93 -1.41
C GLY A 48 -21.84 -9.03 -0.92
N GLY A 49 -21.85 -8.63 0.35
CA GLY A 49 -20.72 -7.96 0.99
C GLY A 49 -19.48 -8.87 1.09
N GLU A 50 -18.32 -8.28 1.33
CA GLU A 50 -17.04 -9.00 1.45
C GLU A 50 -16.97 -10.00 2.61
N ASP A 51 -17.85 -9.87 3.60
CA ASP A 51 -18.06 -10.83 4.68
C ASP A 51 -18.91 -12.05 4.25
N GLU A 52 -19.60 -11.98 3.11
CA GLU A 52 -20.42 -13.06 2.59
C GLU A 52 -19.67 -13.89 1.54
N GLY A 53 -19.51 -15.18 1.79
CA GLY A 53 -18.98 -16.13 0.80
C GLY A 53 -17.45 -16.22 0.71
N TYR A 54 -16.71 -15.45 1.51
CA TYR A 54 -15.29 -15.68 1.75
C TYR A 54 -15.09 -16.51 3.03
N SER A 55 -14.75 -17.79 2.88
CA SER A 55 -14.16 -18.57 3.97
C SER A 55 -12.67 -18.25 4.05
N PRO A 56 -12.11 -17.95 5.24
CA PRO A 56 -10.69 -17.81 5.41
C PRO A 56 -9.97 -19.05 4.89
N GLN A 57 -8.88 -18.85 4.14
CA GLN A 57 -8.09 -19.96 3.62
C GLN A 57 -7.45 -20.82 4.73
N THR A 58 -7.41 -20.28 5.97
CA THR A 58 -6.95 -20.95 7.18
C THR A 58 -8.09 -21.55 8.03
N GLU A 59 -9.35 -21.41 7.61
CA GLU A 59 -10.48 -22.04 8.28
C GLU A 59 -10.40 -23.55 8.03
N VAL A 60 -10.35 -24.33 9.12
CA VAL A 60 -10.38 -25.80 9.08
C VAL A 60 -11.85 -26.22 9.25
N PRO A 61 -12.39 -27.09 8.36
CA PRO A 61 -13.78 -27.52 8.42
C PRO A 61 -14.14 -28.35 9.66
#